data_AF-A0A2D4K1Z0-F1
#
_entry.id   AF-A0A2D4K1Z0-F1
#
_cell.length_a   1.000
_cell.length_b   1.000
_cell.length_c   1.000
_cell.angle_alpha   90.00
_cell.angle_beta   90.00
_cell.angle_gamma   90.00
#
_symmetry.space_group_name_H-M   'P 1'
#
loop_
_entity.id
_entity.type
_entity.pdbx_description
1 polymer ?
#
loop_
_entity_poly.entity_id
_entity_poly.type
_entity_poly.pdbx_seq_one_letter_code
_entity_poly.pdbx_strand_id
1 'polypeptide(L)'
;AVSYLLSPDVMRGHNPETRALVRQWISYADMEIAPAACSVAFSALKISKQSKQGLDRAVAELQHLLGVLDSHLKVRTYLVGESMTLADVTAACCLLLPYKYVLKQTLRTYFINLTRWFLTCINQPEFQAVLGPVRLYEQAPGGGVLEMDFKVSSEAELLEKKEIEEPPPKSASQLKKEAKKKEKMEKFLQKKEKNLQQQGEKKPKAEKKEKKDLEIITYDIPTKPGEKKDVTGPMPDSYSPQYVEAAWYSWWESQGFFKPEYGRRSISEPNPKGIFMMCIPPPNVTGSLHLGHALTNSIQDSLTRWHRMRGETTLWNPGCDHAGIATQVVVEKKLWKEQGKTRHDLGRELFIEEVWRWKNEKGDQIYHQLKKLGSSMDWDRACFTMDSKLSYA
;
A
#
# COMPACT_ATOMS: atom_id res chain seq x y z
N ALA A 1 -3.85 8.68 12.05
CA ALA A 1 -3.58 8.59 13.51
C ALA A 1 -3.16 9.92 14.13
N VAL A 2 -2.11 10.60 13.62
CA VAL A 2 -1.62 11.88 14.16
C VAL A 2 -2.67 12.98 14.13
N SER A 3 -3.41 13.14 13.01
CA SER A 3 -4.50 14.12 12.88
C SER A 3 -5.61 13.91 13.93
N TYR A 4 -5.89 12.66 14.31
CA TYR A 4 -6.85 12.33 15.35
C TYR A 4 -6.38 12.75 16.73
N LEU A 5 -5.09 12.57 17.06
CA LEU A 5 -4.53 12.94 18.37
C LEU A 5 -4.34 14.45 18.54
N LEU A 6 -4.09 15.18 17.44
CA LEU A 6 -3.88 16.62 17.46
C LEU A 6 -5.16 17.44 17.27
N SER A 7 -6.27 16.81 16.83
CA SER A 7 -7.52 17.54 16.63
C SER A 7 -8.18 17.92 17.96
N PRO A 8 -8.86 19.08 18.04
CA PRO A 8 -9.72 19.41 19.16
C PRO A 8 -10.80 18.34 19.37
N ASP A 9 -11.18 18.08 20.63
CA ASP A 9 -12.19 17.06 20.96
C ASP A 9 -13.53 17.31 20.28
N VAL A 10 -13.89 18.57 20.06
CA VAL A 10 -15.11 18.98 19.35
C VAL A 10 -15.17 18.44 17.92
N MET A 11 -14.02 18.22 17.26
CA MET A 11 -13.97 17.68 15.89
C MET A 11 -13.99 16.16 15.83
N ARG A 12 -13.91 15.48 16.99
CA ARG A 12 -13.87 14.02 17.07
C ARG A 12 -15.26 13.40 17.16
N GLY A 13 -16.31 14.20 17.33
CA GLY A 13 -17.69 13.74 17.56
C GLY A 13 -18.13 13.97 19.02
N HIS A 14 -19.39 14.36 19.19
CA HIS A 14 -19.95 14.78 20.48
C HIS A 14 -20.36 13.61 21.39
N ASN A 15 -20.66 12.45 20.81
CA ASN A 15 -21.08 11.25 21.52
C ASN A 15 -20.30 10.00 21.02
N PRO A 16 -20.35 8.86 21.71
CA PRO A 16 -19.60 7.67 21.31
C PRO A 16 -19.89 7.18 19.88
N GLU A 17 -21.15 7.28 19.44
CA GLU A 17 -21.59 6.86 18.10
C GLU A 17 -20.98 7.74 17.01
N THR A 18 -21.11 9.06 17.13
CA THR A 18 -20.50 10.03 16.20
C THR A 18 -18.97 9.92 16.22
N ARG A 19 -18.35 9.64 17.38
CA ARG A 19 -16.91 9.38 17.46
C ARG A 19 -16.48 8.15 16.68
N ALA A 20 -17.27 7.07 16.76
CA ALA A 20 -17.01 5.86 15.99
C ALA A 20 -17.14 6.13 14.49
N LEU A 21 -18.18 6.85 14.06
CA LEU A 21 -18.38 7.23 12.66
C LEU A 21 -17.27 8.14 12.13
N VAL A 22 -16.81 9.12 12.92
CA VAL A 22 -15.67 9.98 12.55
C VAL A 22 -14.42 9.13 12.34
N ARG A 23 -14.12 8.18 13.24
CA ARG A 23 -12.98 7.26 13.09
C ARG A 23 -13.13 6.37 11.87
N GLN A 24 -14.32 5.86 11.60
CA GLN A 24 -14.60 5.03 10.42
C GLN A 24 -14.31 5.80 9.13
N TRP A 25 -14.80 7.04 9.01
CA TRP A 25 -14.54 7.87 7.83
C TRP A 25 -13.07 8.26 7.69
N ILE A 26 -12.37 8.53 8.79
CA ILE A 26 -10.92 8.76 8.77
C ILE A 26 -10.19 7.51 8.25
N SER A 27 -10.55 6.34 8.75
CA SER A 27 -9.95 5.07 8.31
C SER A 27 -10.25 4.82 6.82
N TYR A 28 -11.48 5.05 6.39
CA TYR A 28 -11.88 4.91 4.99
C TYR A 28 -11.14 5.89 4.08
N ALA A 29 -10.96 7.14 4.51
CA ALA A 29 -10.19 8.13 3.77
C ALA A 29 -8.72 7.73 3.62
N ASP A 30 -8.09 7.23 4.68
CA ASP A 30 -6.66 6.87 4.68
C ASP A 30 -6.39 5.57 3.92
N MET A 31 -7.26 4.57 4.06
CA MET A 31 -7.02 3.23 3.52
C MET A 31 -7.56 3.04 2.10
N GLU A 32 -8.64 3.73 1.72
CA GLU A 32 -9.31 3.54 0.43
C GLU A 32 -9.15 4.78 -0.47
N ILE A 33 -9.53 5.97 0.03
CA ILE A 33 -9.55 7.19 -0.80
C ILE A 33 -8.13 7.65 -1.14
N ALA A 34 -7.24 7.76 -0.15
CA ALA A 34 -5.91 8.32 -0.34
C ALA A 34 -5.05 7.52 -1.33
N PRO A 35 -4.99 6.16 -1.28
CA PRO A 35 -4.22 5.38 -2.25
C PRO A 35 -4.75 5.53 -3.68
N ALA A 36 -6.07 5.44 -3.87
CA ALA A 36 -6.68 5.58 -5.19
C ALA A 36 -6.49 7.01 -5.75
N ALA A 37 -6.74 8.03 -4.92
CA ALA A 37 -6.56 9.44 -5.27
C ALA A 37 -5.11 9.76 -5.68
N CYS A 38 -4.12 9.33 -4.89
CA CYS A 38 -2.71 9.53 -5.17
C CYS A 38 -2.25 8.77 -6.41
N SER A 39 -2.68 7.51 -6.56
CA SER A 39 -2.34 6.67 -7.72
C SER A 39 -2.74 7.33 -9.04
N VAL A 40 -3.98 7.84 -9.09
CA VAL A 40 -4.52 8.52 -10.27
C VAL A 40 -3.86 9.89 -10.46
N ALA A 41 -3.77 10.72 -9.41
CA ALA A 41 -3.23 12.06 -9.51
C ALA A 41 -1.72 12.09 -9.84
N PHE A 42 -0.91 11.22 -9.25
CA PHE A 42 0.52 11.14 -9.54
C PHE A 42 0.79 10.59 -10.95
N SER A 43 -0.06 9.70 -11.45
CA SER A 43 0.01 9.25 -12.84
C SER A 43 -0.38 10.38 -13.80
N ALA A 44 -1.42 11.15 -13.46
CA ALA A 44 -1.81 12.35 -14.21
C ALA A 44 -0.68 13.39 -14.24
N LEU A 45 0.05 13.58 -13.14
CA LEU A 45 1.21 14.47 -13.05
C LEU A 45 2.51 13.89 -13.65
N LYS A 46 2.49 12.67 -14.21
CA LYS A 46 3.67 11.95 -14.73
C LYS A 46 4.79 11.73 -13.70
N ILE A 47 4.46 11.76 -12.41
CA ILE A 47 5.40 11.47 -11.31
C ILE A 47 5.61 9.95 -11.20
N SER A 48 4.56 9.16 -11.42
CA SER A 48 4.60 7.70 -11.37
C SER A 48 4.37 7.10 -12.76
N LYS A 49 5.18 6.09 -13.13
CA LYS A 49 4.99 5.30 -14.35
C LYS A 49 4.21 4.03 -14.00
N GLN A 50 2.92 4.03 -14.28
CA GLN A 50 2.07 2.84 -14.15
C GLN A 50 1.88 2.15 -15.50
N SER A 51 1.67 0.84 -15.47
CA SER A 51 1.19 0.12 -16.66
C SER A 51 -0.22 0.61 -17.00
N LYS A 52 -0.58 0.57 -18.29
CA LYS A 52 -1.92 1.00 -18.74
C LYS A 52 -3.04 0.29 -17.95
N GLN A 53 -2.91 -1.01 -17.74
CA GLN A 53 -3.87 -1.80 -16.98
C GLN A 53 -3.93 -1.41 -15.50
N GLY A 54 -2.80 -1.03 -14.89
CA GLY A 54 -2.75 -0.53 -13.51
C GLY A 54 -3.47 0.81 -13.37
N LEU A 55 -3.25 1.71 -14.33
CA LEU A 55 -3.90 3.01 -14.37
C LEU A 55 -5.41 2.89 -14.55
N ASP A 56 -5.86 2.05 -15.48
CA ASP A 56 -7.28 1.81 -15.74
C ASP A 56 -8.00 1.28 -14.48
N ARG A 57 -7.34 0.41 -13.70
CA ARG A 57 -7.87 -0.07 -12.42
C ARG A 57 -7.96 1.03 -11.36
N ALA A 58 -6.90 1.82 -11.21
CA ALA A 58 -6.88 2.92 -10.24
C ALA A 58 -7.94 3.98 -10.55
N VAL A 59 -8.19 4.27 -11.83
CA VAL A 59 -9.28 5.16 -12.27
C VAL A 59 -10.64 4.59 -11.91
N ALA A 60 -10.88 3.30 -12.20
CA ALA A 60 -12.14 2.64 -11.87
C ALA A 60 -12.42 2.62 -10.36
N GLU A 61 -11.37 2.35 -9.56
CA GLU A 61 -11.43 2.36 -8.10
C GLU A 61 -11.74 3.76 -7.57
N LEU A 62 -11.01 4.79 -8.01
CA LEU A 62 -11.30 6.17 -7.62
C LEU A 62 -12.74 6.56 -8.01
N GLN A 63 -13.19 6.22 -9.21
CA GLN A 63 -14.54 6.51 -9.66
C GLN A 63 -15.61 5.86 -8.78
N HIS A 64 -15.40 4.61 -8.36
CA HIS A 64 -16.28 3.93 -7.43
C HIS A 64 -16.34 4.65 -6.07
N LEU A 65 -15.18 5.00 -5.51
CA LEU A 65 -15.08 5.70 -4.22
C LEU A 65 -15.76 7.08 -4.25
N LEU A 66 -15.58 7.85 -5.33
CA LEU A 66 -16.27 9.12 -5.53
C LEU A 66 -17.79 8.94 -5.58
N GLY A 67 -18.28 7.87 -6.21
CA GLY A 67 -19.70 7.53 -6.25
C GLY A 67 -20.28 7.18 -4.86
N VAL A 68 -19.54 6.44 -4.05
CA VAL A 68 -19.93 6.14 -2.65
C VAL A 68 -20.06 7.42 -1.83
N LEU A 69 -19.08 8.32 -1.94
CA LEU A 69 -19.13 9.60 -1.22
C LEU A 69 -20.25 10.50 -1.71
N ASP A 70 -20.45 10.61 -3.03
CA ASP A 70 -21.53 11.43 -3.58
C ASP A 70 -22.91 10.95 -3.10
N SER A 71 -23.13 9.64 -3.10
CA SER A 71 -24.36 9.03 -2.58
C SER A 71 -24.55 9.30 -1.09
N HIS A 72 -23.49 9.16 -0.28
CA HIS A 72 -23.56 9.47 1.16
C HIS A 72 -23.88 10.95 1.44
N LEU A 73 -23.34 11.85 0.62
CA LEU A 73 -23.47 13.30 0.73
C LEU A 73 -24.75 13.85 0.07
N LYS A 74 -25.56 13.00 -0.57
CA LYS A 74 -26.83 13.39 -1.23
C LYS A 74 -27.79 14.09 -0.28
N VAL A 75 -27.85 13.64 0.98
CA VAL A 75 -28.75 14.18 2.01
C VAL A 75 -28.01 14.81 3.19
N ARG A 76 -26.68 14.93 3.12
CA ARG A 76 -25.84 15.33 4.25
C ARG A 76 -24.96 16.51 3.90
N THR A 77 -24.94 17.52 4.75
CA THR A 77 -24.05 18.67 4.56
C THR A 77 -22.58 18.29 4.81
N TYR A 78 -22.33 17.44 5.80
CA TYR A 78 -21.01 16.92 6.22
C TYR A 78 -21.02 15.39 6.31
N LEU A 79 -19.85 14.76 6.43
CA LEU A 79 -19.73 13.29 6.50
C LEU A 79 -20.35 12.70 7.77
N VAL A 80 -20.24 13.42 8.89
CA VAL A 80 -20.81 13.01 10.18
C VAL A 80 -21.49 14.19 10.86
N GLY A 81 -22.80 14.06 11.12
CA GLY A 81 -23.58 15.09 11.82
C GLY A 81 -23.85 16.34 10.98
N GLU A 82 -24.03 17.47 11.67
CA GLU A 82 -24.45 18.74 11.07
C GLU A 82 -23.34 19.80 11.03
N SER A 83 -22.15 19.49 11.56
CA SER A 83 -20.99 20.37 11.60
C SER A 83 -19.75 19.69 11.03
N MET A 84 -18.75 20.48 10.67
CA MET A 84 -17.50 19.96 10.13
C MET A 84 -16.73 19.18 11.20
N THR A 85 -16.38 17.94 10.87
CA THR A 85 -15.61 17.05 11.76
C THR A 85 -14.25 16.73 11.18
N LEU A 86 -13.43 16.01 11.95
CA LEU A 86 -12.14 15.51 11.44
C LEU A 86 -12.31 14.55 10.26
N ALA A 87 -13.46 13.88 10.13
CA ALA A 87 -13.77 13.06 8.96
C ALA A 87 -13.76 13.91 7.69
N ASP A 88 -14.44 15.07 7.74
CA ASP A 88 -14.53 15.99 6.60
C ASP A 88 -13.16 16.53 6.21
N VAL A 89 -12.40 16.97 7.21
CA VAL A 89 -11.05 17.50 7.00
C VAL A 89 -10.15 16.47 6.33
N THR A 90 -10.18 15.23 6.83
CA THR A 90 -9.32 14.15 6.34
C THR A 90 -9.71 13.77 4.91
N ALA A 91 -10.99 13.51 4.65
CA ALA A 91 -11.46 13.11 3.33
C ALA A 91 -11.27 14.21 2.28
N ALA A 92 -11.51 15.49 2.64
CA ALA A 92 -11.29 16.61 1.73
C ALA A 92 -9.80 16.73 1.37
N CYS A 93 -8.91 16.58 2.35
CA CYS A 93 -7.46 16.56 2.12
C CYS A 93 -7.03 15.43 1.16
N CYS A 94 -7.57 14.22 1.31
CA CYS A 94 -7.30 13.11 0.40
C CYS A 94 -7.75 13.40 -1.04
N LEU A 95 -8.82 14.17 -1.23
CA LEU A 95 -9.37 14.51 -2.53
C LEU A 95 -8.77 15.79 -3.17
N LEU A 96 -7.89 16.51 -2.48
CA LEU A 96 -7.27 17.73 -3.01
C LEU A 96 -6.58 17.53 -4.36
N LEU A 97 -5.75 16.49 -4.50
CA LEU A 97 -5.01 16.24 -5.73
C LEU A 97 -5.93 15.84 -6.89
N PRO A 98 -6.90 14.92 -6.72
CA PRO A 98 -7.94 14.68 -7.73
C PRO A 98 -8.64 15.96 -8.19
N TYR A 99 -9.09 16.83 -7.28
CA TYR A 99 -9.79 18.07 -7.65
C TYR A 99 -8.89 19.11 -8.35
N LYS A 100 -7.59 19.14 -8.02
CA LYS A 100 -6.62 20.05 -8.65
C LYS A 100 -6.16 19.59 -10.03
N TYR A 101 -6.04 18.28 -10.26
CA TYR A 101 -5.30 17.77 -11.43
C TYR A 101 -6.05 16.76 -12.30
N VAL A 102 -7.16 16.19 -11.81
CA VAL A 102 -7.84 15.06 -12.47
C VAL A 102 -9.30 15.38 -12.80
N LEU A 103 -10.06 15.90 -11.83
CA LEU A 103 -11.51 16.08 -11.94
C LEU A 103 -11.86 17.38 -12.68
N LYS A 104 -11.90 17.30 -14.01
CA LYS A 104 -12.37 18.39 -14.87
C LYS A 104 -13.83 18.76 -14.58
N GLN A 105 -14.23 19.95 -15.00
CA GLN A 105 -15.59 20.47 -14.78
C GLN A 105 -16.68 19.48 -15.17
N THR A 106 -16.54 18.78 -16.31
CA THR A 106 -17.52 17.78 -16.77
C THR A 106 -17.56 16.51 -15.92
N LEU A 107 -16.49 16.15 -15.21
CA LEU A 107 -16.51 15.02 -14.27
C LEU A 107 -17.13 15.43 -12.93
N ARG A 108 -16.87 16.67 -12.50
CA ARG A 108 -17.46 17.23 -11.28
C ARG A 108 -18.98 17.29 -11.34
N THR A 109 -19.57 17.44 -12.53
CA THR A 109 -21.04 17.41 -12.70
C THR A 109 -21.67 16.02 -12.52
N TYR A 110 -20.89 14.93 -12.53
CA TYR A 110 -21.42 13.59 -12.17
C TYR A 110 -21.45 13.36 -10.66
N PHE A 111 -20.62 14.10 -9.91
CA PHE A 111 -20.51 14.00 -8.45
C PHE A 111 -20.88 15.35 -7.82
N ILE A 112 -22.13 15.76 -8.02
CA ILE A 112 -22.62 17.10 -7.65
C ILE A 112 -22.60 17.29 -6.13
N ASN A 113 -23.03 16.28 -5.38
CA ASN A 113 -23.13 16.35 -3.92
C ASN A 113 -21.75 16.36 -3.28
N LEU A 114 -20.85 15.52 -3.81
CA LEU A 114 -19.45 15.49 -3.40
C LEU A 114 -18.74 16.80 -3.74
N THR A 115 -18.97 17.34 -4.94
CA THR A 115 -18.34 18.61 -5.35
C THR A 115 -18.84 19.78 -4.50
N ARG A 116 -20.15 19.83 -4.20
CA ARG A 116 -20.71 20.80 -3.25
C ARG A 116 -20.00 20.71 -1.91
N TRP A 117 -19.97 19.53 -1.30
CA TRP A 117 -19.34 19.31 0.01
C TRP A 117 -17.85 19.65 -0.01
N PHE A 118 -17.12 19.28 -1.06
CA PHE A 118 -15.70 19.57 -1.19
C PHE A 118 -15.45 21.08 -1.20
N LEU A 119 -16.22 21.82 -2.01
CA LEU A 119 -16.19 23.28 -2.03
C LEU A 119 -16.54 23.89 -0.66
N THR A 120 -17.53 23.34 0.04
CA THR A 120 -17.87 23.75 1.41
C THR A 120 -16.70 23.58 2.37
N CYS A 121 -15.91 22.51 2.23
CA CYS A 121 -14.72 22.27 3.07
C CYS A 121 -13.57 23.21 2.72
N ILE A 122 -13.16 23.28 1.44
CA ILE A 122 -11.96 24.03 1.05
C ILE A 122 -12.14 25.55 1.17
N ASN A 123 -13.37 26.05 1.17
CA ASN A 123 -13.65 27.48 1.31
C ASN A 123 -13.74 27.94 2.78
N GLN A 124 -13.55 27.03 3.75
CA GLN A 124 -13.48 27.41 5.15
C GLN A 124 -12.23 28.29 5.41
N PRO A 125 -12.31 29.31 6.28
CA PRO A 125 -11.18 30.20 6.57
C PRO A 125 -9.91 29.45 6.97
N GLU A 126 -10.05 28.38 7.74
CA GLU A 126 -8.95 27.55 8.23
C GLU A 126 -8.27 26.80 7.07
N PHE A 127 -9.04 26.32 6.10
CA PHE A 127 -8.51 25.69 4.90
C PHE A 127 -7.76 26.69 4.02
N GLN A 128 -8.33 27.88 3.82
CA GLN A 128 -7.70 28.95 3.04
C GLN A 128 -6.42 29.46 3.70
N ALA A 129 -6.38 29.53 5.04
CA ALA A 129 -5.19 29.92 5.79
C ALA A 129 -4.01 28.96 5.59
N VAL A 130 -4.27 27.65 5.46
CA VAL A 130 -3.21 26.64 5.31
C VAL A 130 -2.88 26.35 3.85
N LEU A 131 -3.90 26.16 3.00
CA LEU A 131 -3.71 25.73 1.61
C LEU A 131 -3.57 26.89 0.63
N GLY A 132 -3.96 28.09 1.02
CA GLY A 132 -4.18 29.21 0.10
C GLY A 132 -5.36 28.95 -0.86
N PRO A 133 -5.53 29.82 -1.87
CA PRO A 133 -6.60 29.67 -2.85
C PRO A 133 -6.44 28.37 -3.66
N VAL A 134 -7.40 27.46 -3.50
CA VAL A 134 -7.44 26.18 -4.20
C VAL A 134 -8.02 26.37 -5.60
N ARG A 135 -7.17 26.27 -6.63
CA ARG A 135 -7.60 26.26 -8.04
C ARG A 135 -7.99 24.86 -8.48
N LEU A 136 -9.22 24.69 -8.95
CA LEU A 136 -9.73 23.42 -9.46
C LEU A 136 -9.27 23.19 -10.91
N TYR A 137 -9.31 21.94 -11.36
CA TYR A 137 -8.91 21.60 -12.71
C TYR A 137 -9.91 22.15 -13.75
N GLU A 138 -9.46 23.11 -14.58
CA GLU A 138 -10.27 23.80 -15.61
C GLU A 138 -9.90 23.35 -17.04
N GLN A 139 -8.61 23.27 -17.38
CA GLN A 139 -8.04 22.65 -18.59
C GLN A 139 -6.51 22.75 -18.50
N ALA A 140 -5.75 21.79 -19.05
CA ALA A 140 -4.30 21.73 -18.90
C ALA A 140 -3.60 22.95 -19.56
N PRO A 141 -2.93 23.84 -18.78
CA PRO A 141 -1.98 24.76 -19.37
C PRO A 141 -0.66 24.00 -19.57
N GLY A 142 -0.36 23.64 -20.81
CA GLY A 142 0.97 23.17 -21.20
C GLY A 142 1.37 21.77 -20.72
N GLY A 143 1.19 20.77 -21.59
CA GLY A 143 2.10 19.64 -21.74
C GLY A 143 2.50 18.85 -20.48
N GLY A 144 1.55 18.24 -19.77
CA GLY A 144 1.89 17.44 -18.59
C GLY A 144 0.85 16.41 -18.17
N VAL A 145 -0.44 16.74 -18.29
CA VAL A 145 -1.52 15.92 -17.73
C VAL A 145 -2.00 14.88 -18.75
N LEU A 146 -1.99 13.60 -18.37
CA LEU A 146 -2.63 12.54 -19.17
C LEU A 146 -4.15 12.74 -19.10
N GLU A 147 -4.81 12.84 -20.25
CA GLU A 147 -6.28 12.82 -20.28
C GLU A 147 -6.76 11.41 -19.92
N MET A 148 -7.56 11.32 -18.86
CA MET A 148 -8.02 10.04 -18.32
C MET A 148 -9.46 9.77 -18.78
N ASP A 149 -9.68 8.61 -19.40
CA ASP A 149 -11.01 8.14 -19.82
C ASP A 149 -11.80 7.67 -18.59
N PHE A 150 -12.44 8.61 -17.88
CA PHE A 150 -13.52 8.29 -16.94
C PHE A 150 -14.76 7.88 -17.75
N LYS A 151 -14.86 6.60 -18.10
CA LYS A 151 -16.12 6.04 -18.61
C LYS A 151 -17.05 5.85 -17.41
N VAL A 152 -17.87 6.86 -17.15
CA VAL A 152 -19.02 6.70 -16.26
C VAL A 152 -19.97 5.71 -16.93
N SER A 153 -19.82 4.41 -16.64
CA SER A 153 -20.88 3.45 -16.91
C SER A 153 -22.07 3.85 -16.06
N SER A 154 -23.25 3.79 -16.63
CA SER A 154 -24.53 4.01 -15.94
C SER A 154 -24.84 2.90 -14.92
N GLU A 155 -23.83 2.32 -14.26
CA GLU A 155 -24.00 1.36 -13.16
C GLU A 155 -24.36 2.06 -11.84
N ALA A 156 -24.40 3.39 -11.82
CA ALA A 156 -24.98 4.18 -10.72
C ALA A 156 -26.53 4.09 -10.65
N GLU A 157 -27.20 3.47 -11.62
CA GLU A 157 -28.65 3.19 -11.60
C GLU A 157 -29.00 1.77 -11.08
N LEU A 158 -28.02 0.94 -10.68
CA LEU A 158 -28.25 -0.46 -10.29
C LEU A 158 -28.39 -0.72 -8.78
N LEU A 159 -28.62 0.32 -7.97
CA LEU A 159 -28.75 0.21 -6.50
C LEU A 159 -30.13 0.52 -5.92
N GLU A 160 -31.18 0.62 -6.75
CA GLU A 160 -32.56 0.57 -6.26
C GLU A 160 -33.31 -0.62 -6.85
N LYS A 161 -33.81 -1.48 -5.95
CA LYS A 161 -34.68 -2.66 -6.14
C LYS A 161 -34.00 -3.95 -6.61
N LYS A 162 -33.53 -4.73 -5.63
CA LYS A 162 -33.61 -6.20 -5.66
C LYS A 162 -34.45 -6.67 -4.48
N GLU A 163 -35.76 -6.64 -4.67
CA GLU A 163 -36.61 -7.70 -4.13
C GLU A 163 -36.59 -8.87 -5.13
N ILE A 164 -36.75 -10.06 -4.57
CA ILE A 164 -36.54 -11.37 -5.18
C ILE A 164 -37.67 -11.67 -6.18
N GLU A 165 -37.37 -11.91 -7.46
CA GLU A 165 -38.16 -12.79 -8.34
C GLU A 165 -37.35 -13.23 -9.58
N GLU A 166 -37.54 -14.49 -9.99
CA GLU A 166 -36.81 -15.19 -11.07
C GLU A 166 -37.10 -14.65 -12.49
N PRO A 167 -36.21 -14.86 -13.48
CA PRO A 167 -36.26 -14.13 -14.76
C PRO A 167 -37.17 -14.80 -15.83
N PRO A 168 -37.93 -14.02 -16.62
CA PRO A 168 -38.55 -14.51 -17.87
C PRO A 168 -37.62 -14.32 -19.09
N PRO A 169 -37.90 -14.98 -20.24
CA PRO A 169 -36.92 -15.25 -21.29
C PRO A 169 -36.54 -14.05 -22.17
N LYS A 170 -35.31 -14.07 -22.70
CA LYS A 170 -34.66 -12.97 -23.44
C LYS A 170 -35.35 -12.65 -24.78
N SER A 171 -35.54 -11.37 -25.06
CA SER A 171 -36.20 -10.87 -26.28
C SER A 171 -35.27 -10.82 -27.51
N ALA A 172 -35.87 -10.92 -28.71
CA ALA A 172 -35.20 -10.96 -30.02
C ALA A 172 -34.24 -9.78 -30.31
N SER A 173 -34.38 -8.66 -29.60
CA SER A 173 -33.49 -7.49 -29.72
C SER A 173 -32.10 -7.73 -29.09
N GLN A 174 -32.04 -8.52 -28.00
CA GLN A 174 -30.77 -8.87 -27.34
C GLN A 174 -29.94 -9.84 -28.19
N LEU A 175 -30.60 -10.83 -28.83
CA LEU A 175 -29.95 -11.77 -29.75
C LEU A 175 -29.34 -11.08 -30.98
N LYS A 176 -30.01 -10.05 -31.54
CA LYS A 176 -29.45 -9.25 -32.64
C LYS A 176 -28.23 -8.41 -32.24
N LYS A 177 -28.17 -7.91 -30.99
CA LYS A 177 -27.01 -7.16 -30.48
C LYS A 177 -25.81 -8.10 -30.21
N GLU A 178 -26.05 -9.30 -29.71
CA GLU A 178 -24.99 -10.31 -29.52
C GLU A 178 -24.44 -10.83 -30.85
N ALA A 179 -25.30 -11.08 -31.85
CA ALA A 179 -24.87 -11.47 -33.19
C ALA A 179 -23.95 -10.40 -33.83
N LYS A 180 -24.33 -9.11 -33.74
CA LYS A 180 -23.49 -8.00 -34.21
C LYS A 180 -22.15 -7.87 -33.46
N LYS A 181 -22.11 -8.17 -32.16
CA LYS A 181 -20.86 -8.18 -31.38
C LYS A 181 -19.95 -9.33 -31.77
N LYS A 182 -20.50 -10.54 -31.98
CA LYS A 182 -19.73 -11.70 -32.44
C LYS A 182 -19.12 -11.47 -33.83
N GLU A 183 -19.91 -10.99 -34.79
CA GLU A 183 -19.43 -10.71 -36.15
C GLU A 183 -18.30 -9.66 -36.15
N LYS A 184 -18.40 -8.64 -35.29
CA LYS A 184 -17.37 -7.59 -35.17
C LYS A 184 -16.08 -8.10 -34.51
N MET A 185 -16.18 -9.03 -33.56
CA MET A 185 -15.01 -9.70 -32.97
C MET A 185 -14.34 -10.65 -33.98
N GLU A 186 -15.12 -11.37 -34.78
CA GLU A 186 -14.60 -12.29 -35.79
C GLU A 186 -13.83 -11.54 -36.89
N LYS A 187 -14.37 -10.40 -37.36
CA LYS A 187 -13.68 -9.49 -38.28
C LYS A 187 -12.40 -8.90 -37.68
N PHE A 188 -12.35 -8.67 -36.37
CA PHE A 188 -11.16 -8.19 -35.68
C PHE A 188 -10.08 -9.27 -35.57
N LEU A 189 -10.46 -10.51 -35.27
CA LEU A 189 -9.56 -11.66 -35.18
C LEU A 189 -8.96 -12.00 -36.56
N GLN A 190 -9.76 -12.00 -37.64
CA GLN A 190 -9.27 -12.20 -39.00
C GLN A 190 -8.28 -11.11 -39.45
N LYS A 191 -8.49 -9.86 -39.01
CA LYS A 191 -7.55 -8.76 -39.30
C LYS A 191 -6.23 -8.91 -38.52
N LYS A 192 -6.29 -9.52 -37.34
CA LYS A 192 -5.12 -9.80 -36.51
C LYS A 192 -4.30 -10.95 -37.07
N GLU A 193 -4.95 -12.02 -37.55
CA GLU A 193 -4.27 -13.13 -38.23
C GLU A 193 -3.61 -12.71 -39.55
N LYS A 194 -4.28 -11.88 -40.36
CA LYS A 194 -3.68 -11.32 -41.59
C LYS A 194 -2.46 -10.45 -41.32
N ASN A 195 -2.42 -9.74 -40.18
CA ASN A 195 -1.26 -8.96 -39.77
C ASN A 195 -0.11 -9.84 -39.24
N LEU A 196 -0.39 -11.02 -38.68
CA LEU A 196 0.65 -11.95 -38.24
C LEU A 196 1.29 -12.71 -39.42
N GLN A 197 0.55 -12.96 -40.50
CA GLN A 197 1.08 -13.65 -41.68
C GLN A 197 1.99 -12.78 -42.58
N GLN A 198 2.02 -11.46 -42.40
CA GLN A 198 2.89 -10.54 -43.16
C GLN A 198 4.24 -10.23 -42.51
N GLN A 199 4.57 -10.84 -41.36
CA GLN A 199 5.81 -10.58 -40.61
C GLN A 199 6.92 -11.64 -40.81
N GLY A 200 6.84 -12.44 -41.88
CA GLY A 200 7.83 -13.46 -42.22
C GLY A 200 8.67 -13.11 -43.45
N GLU A 201 9.44 -12.01 -43.42
CA GLU A 201 10.62 -11.81 -44.28
C GLU A 201 11.40 -10.56 -43.82
N LYS A 202 12.54 -10.76 -43.14
CA LYS A 202 13.47 -9.67 -42.76
C LYS A 202 14.78 -9.79 -43.55
N LYS A 203 15.05 -8.80 -44.40
CA LYS A 203 16.41 -8.41 -44.83
C LYS A 203 16.94 -7.29 -43.91
N PRO A 204 18.25 -7.24 -43.63
CA PRO A 204 18.81 -6.44 -42.53
C PRO A 204 19.02 -4.98 -42.92
N LYS A 205 18.78 -4.06 -41.97
CA LYS A 205 19.12 -2.64 -42.11
C LYS A 205 19.69 -2.04 -40.82
N ALA A 206 20.96 -1.68 -40.93
CA ALA A 206 21.68 -0.50 -40.43
C ALA A 206 21.49 -0.03 -38.97
N GLU A 207 22.65 0.03 -38.31
CA GLU A 207 23.02 0.56 -37.00
C GLU A 207 22.28 1.84 -36.57
N LYS A 208 21.76 1.81 -35.33
CA LYS A 208 21.35 2.98 -34.56
C LYS A 208 22.10 2.97 -33.23
N LYS A 209 22.83 4.05 -32.98
CA LYS A 209 23.62 4.41 -31.79
C LYS A 209 23.03 3.88 -30.48
N GLU A 210 23.87 3.13 -29.76
CA GLU A 210 23.67 2.64 -28.40
C GLU A 210 23.33 3.77 -27.43
N LYS A 211 22.24 3.60 -26.67
CA LYS A 211 22.10 4.23 -25.36
C LYS A 211 22.88 3.36 -24.38
N LYS A 212 23.91 3.92 -23.74
CA LYS A 212 24.60 3.27 -22.61
C LYS A 212 23.57 2.87 -21.55
N ASP A 213 23.42 1.58 -21.34
CA ASP A 213 22.82 1.06 -20.11
C ASP A 213 23.74 1.49 -18.95
N LEU A 214 23.17 2.12 -17.92
CA LEU A 214 23.90 2.39 -16.69
C LEU A 214 24.14 1.03 -16.02
N GLU A 215 25.36 0.49 -16.13
CA GLU A 215 25.76 -0.74 -15.46
C GLU A 215 25.45 -0.64 -13.97
N ILE A 216 24.74 -1.64 -13.42
CA ILE A 216 24.49 -1.74 -11.99
C ILE A 216 25.82 -2.07 -11.33
N ILE A 217 26.40 -1.10 -10.64
CA ILE A 217 27.67 -1.27 -9.91
C ILE A 217 27.42 -2.22 -8.72
N THR A 218 28.07 -3.38 -8.72
CA THR A 218 28.01 -4.40 -7.66
C THR A 218 29.30 -4.49 -6.87
N TYR A 219 29.22 -5.00 -5.65
CA TYR A 219 30.39 -5.26 -4.81
C TYR A 219 30.90 -6.69 -5.07
N ASP A 220 32.05 -6.80 -5.72
CA ASP A 220 32.56 -8.10 -6.23
C ASP A 220 33.69 -8.69 -5.36
N ILE A 221 34.07 -8.02 -4.27
CA ILE A 221 35.09 -8.53 -3.35
C ILE A 221 34.46 -9.65 -2.51
N PRO A 222 35.05 -10.87 -2.49
CA PRO A 222 34.52 -11.99 -1.72
C PRO A 222 34.73 -11.74 -0.23
N THR A 223 33.73 -11.13 0.42
CA THR A 223 33.68 -10.96 1.89
C THR A 223 32.86 -12.10 2.48
N LYS A 224 33.41 -12.82 3.46
CA LYS A 224 32.64 -13.88 4.12
C LYS A 224 31.51 -13.27 4.96
N PRO A 225 30.36 -13.95 5.11
CA PRO A 225 29.29 -13.48 5.97
C PRO A 225 29.80 -13.20 7.40
N GLY A 226 29.54 -11.99 7.91
CA GLY A 226 30.01 -11.56 9.23
C GLY A 226 31.39 -10.91 9.26
N GLU A 227 32.17 -10.93 8.17
CA GLU A 227 33.41 -10.17 8.09
C GLU A 227 33.14 -8.72 7.70
N LYS A 228 34.00 -7.81 8.17
CA LYS A 228 33.90 -6.39 7.84
C LYS A 228 34.20 -6.21 6.36
N LYS A 229 33.34 -5.46 5.68
CA LYS A 229 33.52 -5.07 4.28
C LYS A 229 34.89 -4.44 4.05
N ASP A 230 35.61 -4.93 3.04
CA ASP A 230 36.82 -4.28 2.57
C ASP A 230 36.48 -2.98 1.82
N VAL A 231 37.10 -1.89 2.26
CA VAL A 231 36.95 -0.53 1.74
C VAL A 231 38.28 0.07 1.29
N THR A 232 39.34 -0.75 1.16
CA THR A 232 40.67 -0.30 0.74
C THR A 232 40.80 -0.06 -0.76
N GLY A 233 39.91 -0.66 -1.56
CA GLY A 233 39.85 -0.49 -3.00
C GLY A 233 39.27 0.86 -3.45
N PRO A 234 39.37 1.17 -4.76
CA PRO A 234 38.79 2.39 -5.33
C PRO A 234 37.27 2.41 -5.15
N MET A 235 36.73 3.58 -4.79
CA MET A 235 35.28 3.77 -4.70
C MET A 235 34.68 3.94 -6.10
N PRO A 236 33.46 3.45 -6.35
CA PRO A 236 32.78 3.68 -7.62
C PRO A 236 32.50 5.17 -7.85
N ASP A 237 32.53 5.58 -9.12
CA ASP A 237 32.30 6.98 -9.54
C ASP A 237 30.87 7.48 -9.26
N SER A 238 29.93 6.56 -9.02
CA SER A 238 28.54 6.89 -8.67
C SER A 238 28.01 6.02 -7.54
N TYR A 239 27.06 6.56 -6.76
CA TYR A 239 26.45 5.85 -5.65
C TYR A 239 25.61 4.66 -6.14
N SER A 240 25.91 3.47 -5.63
CA SER A 240 25.10 2.26 -5.81
C SER A 240 24.72 1.68 -4.45
N PRO A 241 23.42 1.60 -4.09
CA PRO A 241 22.98 0.95 -2.85
C PRO A 241 23.45 -0.49 -2.75
N GLN A 242 23.40 -1.24 -3.86
CA GLN A 242 23.81 -2.65 -3.89
C GLN A 242 25.31 -2.78 -3.58
N TYR A 243 26.13 -1.88 -4.11
CA TYR A 243 27.54 -1.82 -3.76
C TYR A 243 27.70 -1.44 -2.29
N VAL A 244 27.04 -0.38 -1.84
CA VAL A 244 27.25 0.20 -0.50
C VAL A 244 26.81 -0.76 0.59
N GLU A 245 25.57 -1.26 0.55
CA GLU A 245 24.93 -2.10 1.57
C GLU A 245 25.51 -3.51 1.68
N ALA A 246 26.22 -3.99 0.65
CA ALA A 246 26.84 -5.31 0.63
C ALA A 246 27.74 -5.54 1.87
N ALA A 247 27.68 -6.77 2.40
CA ALA A 247 28.40 -7.26 3.58
C ALA A 247 28.08 -6.60 4.94
N TRP A 248 27.68 -5.31 4.98
CA TRP A 248 27.50 -4.56 6.23
C TRP A 248 26.54 -5.20 7.23
N TYR A 249 25.36 -5.62 6.76
CA TYR A 249 24.33 -6.13 7.67
C TYR A 249 24.81 -7.38 8.42
N SER A 250 25.40 -8.33 7.67
CA SER A 250 25.94 -9.56 8.25
C SER A 250 27.05 -9.28 9.27
N TRP A 251 27.90 -8.28 8.98
CA TRP A 251 28.93 -7.84 9.92
C TRP A 251 28.32 -7.20 11.16
N TRP A 252 27.39 -6.26 11.03
CA TRP A 252 26.72 -5.61 12.17
C TRP A 252 26.04 -6.61 13.11
N GLU A 253 25.38 -7.60 12.54
CA GLU A 253 24.76 -8.70 13.29
C GLU A 253 25.82 -9.53 14.02
N SER A 254 26.89 -9.94 13.34
CA SER A 254 27.97 -10.74 13.94
C SER A 254 28.72 -10.03 15.08
N GLN A 255 28.83 -8.70 15.01
CA GLN A 255 29.48 -7.91 16.06
C GLN A 255 28.56 -7.65 17.25
N GLY A 256 27.29 -8.04 17.16
CA GLY A 256 26.30 -7.82 18.22
C GLY A 256 25.91 -6.35 18.40
N PHE A 257 26.12 -5.48 17.40
CA PHE A 257 25.84 -4.04 17.53
C PHE A 257 24.38 -3.71 17.84
N PHE A 258 23.47 -4.64 17.56
CA PHE A 258 22.04 -4.46 17.81
C PHE A 258 21.64 -4.87 19.24
N LYS A 259 22.53 -5.57 19.94
CA LYS A 259 22.28 -6.14 21.27
C LYS A 259 22.42 -5.08 22.37
N PRO A 260 21.58 -5.10 23.42
CA PRO A 260 21.70 -4.18 24.55
C PRO A 260 22.98 -4.40 25.38
N GLU A 261 23.62 -5.57 25.24
CA GLU A 261 24.92 -5.90 25.85
C GLU A 261 26.10 -5.20 25.15
N TYR A 262 25.92 -4.70 23.93
CA TYR A 262 27.01 -4.07 23.18
C TYR A 262 27.57 -2.85 23.91
N GLY A 263 28.90 -2.83 24.10
CA GLY A 263 29.60 -1.76 24.81
C GLY A 263 29.38 -1.75 26.33
N ARG A 264 28.79 -2.81 26.90
CA ARG A 264 28.51 -2.93 28.33
C ARG A 264 29.28 -4.10 28.96
N ARG A 265 29.66 -3.95 30.23
CA ARG A 265 30.28 -5.02 31.04
C ARG A 265 29.26 -6.03 31.54
N SER A 266 28.12 -5.54 32.01
CA SER A 266 26.97 -6.33 32.42
C SER A 266 25.71 -5.54 32.13
N ILE A 267 24.62 -6.20 31.70
CA ILE A 267 23.33 -5.55 31.45
C ILE A 267 22.61 -5.14 32.74
N SER A 268 22.93 -5.82 33.86
CA SER A 268 22.33 -5.60 35.18
C SER A 268 22.82 -4.32 35.85
N GLU A 269 23.95 -3.77 35.42
CA GLU A 269 24.44 -2.49 35.95
C GLU A 269 23.49 -1.33 35.54
N PRO A 270 23.26 -0.33 36.39
CA PRO A 270 22.53 0.87 35.96
C PRO A 270 23.32 1.63 34.88
N ASN A 271 22.67 1.98 33.77
CA ASN A 271 23.26 2.89 32.79
C ASN A 271 22.82 4.33 33.11
N PRO A 272 23.74 5.25 33.47
CA PRO A 272 23.39 6.63 33.80
C PRO A 272 22.81 7.41 32.62
N LYS A 273 23.01 6.95 31.38
CA LYS A 273 22.39 7.53 30.18
C LYS A 273 20.92 7.13 30.02
N GLY A 274 20.48 6.04 30.66
CA GLY A 274 19.12 5.55 30.61
C GLY A 274 18.95 4.23 29.83
N ILE A 275 17.69 3.83 29.67
CA ILE A 275 17.26 2.61 28.98
C ILE A 275 16.18 3.00 27.97
N PHE A 276 16.33 2.53 26.74
CA PHE A 276 15.31 2.60 25.71
C PHE A 276 14.95 1.18 25.29
N MET A 277 13.67 0.82 25.41
CA MET A 277 13.16 -0.47 24.96
C MET A 277 11.93 -0.26 24.10
N MET A 278 11.89 -0.97 22.98
CA MET A 278 10.73 -1.01 22.10
C MET A 278 10.57 -2.43 21.56
N CYS A 279 9.32 -2.88 21.43
CA CYS A 279 8.99 -4.07 20.67
C CYS A 279 8.54 -3.64 19.27
N ILE A 280 8.93 -4.39 18.23
CA ILE A 280 8.26 -4.24 16.94
C ILE A 280 6.78 -4.59 17.10
N PRO A 281 5.83 -3.82 16.50
CA PRO A 281 4.48 -4.30 16.25
C PRO A 281 4.59 -5.59 15.44
N PRO A 282 4.31 -6.76 16.03
CA PRO A 282 4.71 -8.03 15.42
C PRO A 282 3.95 -8.21 14.10
N PRO A 283 4.63 -8.29 12.94
CA PRO A 283 3.96 -8.54 11.67
C PRO A 283 3.25 -9.89 11.69
N ASN A 284 2.06 -9.92 11.09
CA ASN A 284 1.27 -11.13 10.92
C ASN A 284 1.98 -12.10 9.98
N VAL A 285 2.01 -13.40 10.33
CA VAL A 285 2.63 -14.43 9.47
C VAL A 285 1.71 -14.81 8.30
N THR A 286 1.19 -13.84 7.56
CA THR A 286 0.19 -14.02 6.49
C THR A 286 0.74 -13.77 5.09
N GLY A 287 2.00 -13.36 4.95
CA GLY A 287 2.61 -13.10 3.66
C GLY A 287 3.90 -12.28 3.73
N SER A 288 4.16 -11.51 2.67
CA SER A 288 5.31 -10.62 2.57
C SER A 288 4.99 -9.22 3.11
N LEU A 289 6.00 -8.55 3.67
CA LEU A 289 5.90 -7.16 4.08
C LEU A 289 5.64 -6.25 2.87
N HIS A 290 4.84 -5.20 3.09
CA HIS A 290 4.53 -4.13 2.12
C HIS A 290 5.08 -2.77 2.59
N LEU A 291 4.95 -1.73 1.75
CA LEU A 291 5.55 -0.40 2.00
C LEU A 291 5.15 0.22 3.35
N GLY A 292 3.93 -0.04 3.82
CA GLY A 292 3.48 0.38 5.15
C GLY A 292 4.36 -0.18 6.28
N HIS A 293 4.74 -1.45 6.20
CA HIS A 293 5.69 -2.05 7.15
C HIS A 293 7.06 -1.40 7.07
N ALA A 294 7.53 -1.08 5.85
CA ALA A 294 8.81 -0.40 5.65
C ALA A 294 8.80 1.00 6.29
N LEU A 295 7.72 1.78 6.11
CA LEU A 295 7.56 3.10 6.73
C LEU A 295 7.63 3.02 8.26
N THR A 296 6.84 2.14 8.87
CA THR A 296 6.83 1.98 10.33
C THR A 296 8.19 1.52 10.84
N ASN A 297 8.81 0.53 10.18
CA ASN A 297 10.15 0.05 10.57
C ASN A 297 11.22 1.13 10.44
N SER A 298 11.20 1.96 9.40
CA SER A 298 12.18 3.04 9.23
C SER A 298 12.12 4.06 10.37
N ILE A 299 10.91 4.40 10.84
CA ILE A 299 10.72 5.31 11.97
C ILE A 299 11.26 4.67 13.25
N GLN A 300 10.88 3.42 13.51
CA GLN A 300 11.31 2.68 14.69
C GLN A 300 12.82 2.45 14.73
N ASP A 301 13.43 2.10 13.61
CA ASP A 301 14.87 1.92 13.48
C ASP A 301 15.61 3.23 13.69
N SER A 302 15.12 4.34 13.13
CA SER A 302 15.72 5.67 13.31
C SER A 302 15.74 6.08 14.79
N LEU A 303 14.63 5.86 15.51
CA LEU A 303 14.56 6.10 16.95
C LEU A 303 15.54 5.21 17.71
N THR A 304 15.54 3.90 17.42
CA THR A 304 16.42 2.93 18.06
C THR A 304 17.89 3.31 17.88
N ARG A 305 18.30 3.66 16.65
CA ARG A 305 19.65 4.11 16.34
C ARG A 305 20.00 5.40 17.08
N TRP A 306 19.10 6.37 17.11
CA TRP A 306 19.31 7.63 17.83
C TRP A 306 19.51 7.42 19.34
N HIS A 307 18.67 6.61 19.99
CA HIS A 307 18.82 6.26 21.39
C HIS A 307 20.13 5.50 21.67
N ARG A 308 20.49 4.55 20.79
CA ARG A 308 21.78 3.83 20.87
C ARG A 308 22.96 4.80 20.75
N MET A 309 22.90 5.77 19.84
CA MET A 309 23.93 6.82 19.68
C MET A 309 24.00 7.79 20.87
N ARG A 310 22.91 7.96 21.63
CA ARG A 310 22.91 8.72 22.90
C ARG A 310 23.56 7.97 24.06
N GLY A 311 23.96 6.71 23.85
CA GLY A 311 24.58 5.85 24.85
C GLY A 311 23.60 5.18 25.80
N GLU A 312 22.29 5.23 25.50
CA GLU A 312 21.27 4.53 26.27
C GLU A 312 21.36 3.01 26.04
N THR A 313 21.03 2.22 27.07
CA THR A 313 20.88 0.77 26.90
C THR A 313 19.66 0.53 26.01
N THR A 314 19.89 0.14 24.76
CA THR A 314 18.87 0.17 23.72
C THR A 314 18.52 -1.24 23.28
N LEU A 315 17.25 -1.63 23.39
CA LEU A 315 16.72 -2.89 22.86
C LEU A 315 15.54 -2.60 21.94
N TRP A 316 15.67 -3.03 20.68
CA TRP A 316 14.52 -3.16 19.78
C TRP A 316 14.26 -4.65 19.55
N ASN A 317 13.22 -5.16 20.22
CA ASN A 317 12.91 -6.58 20.26
C ASN A 317 12.10 -7.01 19.03
N PRO A 318 12.59 -7.97 18.22
CA PRO A 318 11.85 -8.49 17.08
C PRO A 318 10.79 -9.51 17.51
N GLY A 319 9.80 -9.69 16.66
CA GLY A 319 8.83 -10.77 16.80
C GLY A 319 7.86 -10.85 15.63
N CYS A 320 7.01 -11.87 15.62
CA CYS A 320 5.94 -12.04 14.64
C CYS A 320 4.67 -12.59 15.30
N ASP A 321 3.52 -12.32 14.69
CA ASP A 321 2.22 -12.70 15.23
C ASP A 321 1.56 -13.81 14.41
N HIS A 322 1.16 -14.88 15.08
CA HIS A 322 0.40 -16.01 14.53
C HIS A 322 -0.88 -15.57 13.80
N ALA A 323 -1.46 -14.43 14.15
CA ALA A 323 -2.61 -13.82 13.47
C ALA A 323 -3.82 -14.74 13.29
N GLY A 324 -3.99 -15.73 14.18
CA GLY A 324 -5.11 -16.69 14.28
C GLY A 324 -5.90 -16.92 12.97
N ILE A 325 -7.08 -16.29 12.89
CA ILE A 325 -8.03 -16.41 11.77
C ILE A 325 -7.39 -16.01 10.42
N ALA A 326 -6.56 -14.96 10.40
CA ALA A 326 -5.96 -14.48 9.17
C ALA A 326 -5.00 -15.52 8.58
N THR A 327 -4.16 -16.15 9.43
CA THR A 327 -3.26 -17.23 8.99
C THR A 327 -4.04 -18.45 8.55
N GLN A 328 -5.08 -18.85 9.30
CA GLN A 328 -5.95 -19.96 8.93
C GLN A 328 -6.53 -19.77 7.51
N VAL A 329 -7.11 -18.60 7.22
CA VAL A 329 -7.72 -18.31 5.91
C VAL A 329 -6.69 -18.37 4.78
N VAL A 330 -5.46 -17.90 5.01
CA VAL A 330 -4.41 -17.94 3.99
C VAL A 330 -3.93 -19.37 3.73
N VAL A 331 -3.76 -20.18 4.79
CA VAL A 331 -3.38 -21.59 4.67
C VAL A 331 -4.48 -22.40 3.99
N GLU A 332 -5.75 -22.18 4.33
CA GLU A 332 -6.88 -22.81 3.64
C GLU A 332 -6.90 -22.48 2.13
N LYS A 333 -6.68 -21.21 1.78
CA LYS A 333 -6.59 -20.79 0.37
C LYS A 333 -5.40 -21.42 -0.36
N LYS A 334 -4.23 -21.54 0.30
CA LYS A 334 -3.05 -22.23 -0.24
C LYS A 334 -3.38 -23.70 -0.51
N LEU A 335 -3.95 -24.38 0.48
CA LEU A 335 -4.28 -25.79 0.41
C LEU A 335 -5.26 -26.09 -0.73
N TRP A 336 -6.30 -25.27 -0.86
CA TRP A 336 -7.25 -25.40 -1.96
C TRP A 336 -6.58 -25.20 -3.32
N LYS A 337 -5.72 -24.19 -3.45
CA LYS A 337 -5.03 -23.87 -4.70
C LYS A 337 -4.01 -24.93 -5.13
N GLU A 338 -3.26 -25.48 -4.18
CA GLU A 338 -2.16 -26.42 -4.47
C GLU A 338 -2.62 -27.87 -4.52
N GLN A 339 -3.59 -28.25 -3.69
CA GLN A 339 -3.98 -29.65 -3.49
C GLN A 339 -5.47 -29.90 -3.75
N GLY A 340 -6.29 -28.85 -3.94
CA GLY A 340 -7.74 -29.00 -4.10
C GLY A 340 -8.43 -29.54 -2.84
N LYS A 341 -7.81 -29.40 -1.66
CA LYS A 341 -8.31 -29.90 -0.37
C LYS A 341 -8.74 -28.75 0.53
N THR A 342 -9.70 -29.03 1.39
CA THR A 342 -10.15 -28.13 2.47
C THR A 342 -9.54 -28.56 3.81
N ARG A 343 -9.60 -27.70 4.83
CA ARG A 343 -9.18 -28.07 6.20
C ARG A 343 -9.95 -29.26 6.77
N HIS A 344 -11.19 -29.48 6.32
CA HIS A 344 -12.02 -30.58 6.78
C HIS A 344 -11.54 -31.91 6.19
N ASP A 345 -10.98 -31.89 4.99
CA ASP A 345 -10.42 -33.08 4.33
C ASP A 345 -9.10 -33.53 4.97
N LEU A 346 -8.35 -32.60 5.61
CA LEU A 346 -7.12 -32.91 6.35
C LEU A 346 -7.36 -33.34 7.79
N GLY A 347 -8.38 -32.80 8.46
CA GLY A 347 -8.51 -32.92 9.91
C GLY A 347 -7.61 -31.93 10.67
N ARG A 348 -7.78 -31.87 12.00
CA ARG A 348 -7.22 -30.81 12.84
C ARG A 348 -5.69 -30.89 12.94
N GLU A 349 -5.17 -32.08 13.19
CA GLU A 349 -3.76 -32.33 13.48
C GLU A 349 -2.89 -31.98 12.27
N LEU A 350 -3.24 -32.53 11.09
CA LEU A 350 -2.54 -32.26 9.84
C LEU A 350 -2.69 -30.79 9.40
N PHE A 351 -3.84 -30.16 9.66
CA PHE A 351 -4.00 -28.74 9.38
C PHE A 351 -3.09 -27.86 10.26
N ILE A 352 -2.94 -28.20 11.55
CA ILE A 352 -2.02 -27.49 12.45
C ILE A 352 -0.57 -27.62 11.97
N GLU A 353 -0.16 -28.81 11.50
CA GLU A 353 1.17 -29.00 10.91
C GLU A 353 1.40 -28.10 9.69
N GLU A 354 0.39 -27.97 8.81
CA GLU A 354 0.45 -27.07 7.66
C GLU A 354 0.56 -25.60 8.07
N VAL A 355 -0.13 -25.18 9.13
CA VAL A 355 -0.01 -23.82 9.69
C VAL A 355 1.41 -23.58 10.23
N TRP A 356 2.01 -24.54 10.92
CA TRP A 356 3.40 -24.43 11.40
C TRP A 356 4.41 -24.39 10.26
N ARG A 357 4.22 -25.19 9.21
CA ARG A 357 5.06 -25.16 8.01
C ARG A 357 4.99 -23.79 7.34
N TRP A 358 3.78 -23.27 7.14
CA TRP A 358 3.56 -21.92 6.62
C TRP A 358 4.24 -20.86 7.49
N LYS A 359 4.12 -20.96 8.81
CA LYS A 359 4.75 -20.03 9.75
C LYS A 359 6.26 -20.01 9.59
N ASN A 360 6.91 -21.17 9.46
CA ASN A 360 8.37 -21.23 9.31
C ASN A 360 8.80 -20.62 7.97
N GLU A 361 8.14 -21.00 6.87
CA GLU A 361 8.41 -20.44 5.53
C GLU A 361 8.26 -18.90 5.50
N LYS A 362 7.17 -18.37 6.08
CA LYS A 362 6.86 -16.94 6.02
C LYS A 362 7.55 -16.12 7.10
N GLY A 363 7.75 -16.67 8.29
CA GLY A 363 8.51 -16.03 9.36
C GLY A 363 9.93 -15.69 8.92
N ASP A 364 10.61 -16.65 8.29
CA ASP A 364 11.96 -16.46 7.76
C ASP A 364 12.00 -15.40 6.67
N GLN A 365 10.99 -15.38 5.79
CA GLN A 365 10.85 -14.37 4.75
C GLN A 365 10.67 -12.96 5.34
N ILE A 366 9.81 -12.81 6.35
CA ILE A 366 9.56 -11.53 7.03
C ILE A 366 10.85 -11.03 7.68
N TYR A 367 11.56 -11.88 8.42
CA TYR A 367 12.83 -11.50 9.05
C TYR A 367 13.87 -11.13 8.00
N HIS A 368 13.96 -11.88 6.90
CA HIS A 368 14.85 -11.52 5.79
C HIS A 368 14.53 -10.14 5.20
N GLN A 369 13.25 -9.81 5.01
CA GLN A 369 12.83 -8.50 4.51
C GLN A 369 13.22 -7.37 5.48
N LEU A 370 13.03 -7.56 6.79
CA LEU A 370 13.42 -6.59 7.81
C LEU A 370 14.95 -6.41 7.87
N LYS A 371 15.70 -7.50 7.78
CA LYS A 371 17.17 -7.46 7.67
C LYS A 371 17.61 -6.69 6.42
N LYS A 372 16.97 -6.92 5.28
CA LYS A 372 17.24 -6.20 4.02
C LYS A 372 16.90 -4.72 4.08
N LEU A 373 15.89 -4.33 4.86
CA LEU A 373 15.61 -2.91 5.15
C LEU A 373 16.65 -2.26 6.06
N GLY A 374 17.56 -3.04 6.66
CA GLY A 374 18.59 -2.53 7.56
C GLY A 374 18.12 -2.38 9.01
N SER A 375 17.01 -3.02 9.42
CA SER A 375 16.50 -2.89 10.78
C SER A 375 17.50 -3.38 11.83
N SER A 376 17.79 -2.55 12.84
CA SER A 376 18.77 -2.80 13.91
C SER A 376 18.21 -3.52 15.14
N MET A 377 17.45 -4.60 14.90
CA MET A 377 16.81 -5.45 15.90
C MET A 377 17.76 -6.53 16.46
N ASP A 378 17.50 -6.97 17.69
CA ASP A 378 18.21 -8.08 18.32
C ASP A 378 17.55 -9.42 17.94
N TRP A 379 18.01 -10.03 16.85
CA TRP A 379 17.43 -11.26 16.28
C TRP A 379 17.49 -12.48 17.21
N ASP A 380 18.44 -12.52 18.15
CA ASP A 380 18.55 -13.61 19.13
C ASP A 380 17.35 -13.64 20.08
N ARG A 381 16.66 -12.51 20.23
CA ARG A 381 15.50 -12.34 21.11
C ARG A 381 14.17 -12.41 20.37
N ALA A 382 14.16 -12.85 19.11
CA ALA A 382 12.94 -13.00 18.33
C ALA A 382 11.87 -13.82 19.08
N CYS A 383 10.66 -13.30 19.10
CA CYS A 383 9.51 -13.92 19.74
C CYS A 383 8.40 -14.21 18.72
N PHE A 384 7.73 -15.34 18.88
CA PHE A 384 6.50 -15.65 18.18
C PHE A 384 5.36 -15.82 19.17
N THR A 385 4.17 -15.31 18.86
CA THR A 385 3.06 -15.26 19.83
C THR A 385 2.57 -16.62 20.32
N MET A 386 2.84 -17.71 19.60
CA MET A 386 2.57 -19.09 20.08
C MET A 386 3.83 -19.82 20.59
N ASP A 387 4.94 -19.12 20.84
CA ASP A 387 6.08 -19.73 21.54
C ASP A 387 5.66 -20.12 22.96
N SER A 388 6.24 -21.20 23.49
CA SER A 388 5.96 -21.67 24.85
C SER A 388 6.16 -20.57 25.90
N LYS A 389 7.22 -19.75 25.75
CA LYS A 389 7.52 -18.60 26.61
C LYS A 389 6.44 -17.50 26.64
N LEU A 390 5.58 -17.43 25.62
CA LEU A 390 4.50 -16.45 25.48
C LEU A 390 3.10 -17.06 25.62
N SER A 391 2.98 -18.39 25.62
CA SER A 391 1.70 -19.11 25.62
C SER A 391 1.21 -19.50 27.03
N TYR A 392 1.73 -18.86 28.07
CA TYR A 392 1.24 -19.01 29.44
C TYR A 392 0.05 -18.09 29.69
N ALA A 393 -1.15 -18.52 29.29
CA ALA A 393 -2.41 -17.92 29.70
C ALA A 393 -3.52 -18.97 29.77
#